data_AF-A0A317ILA0-F1
#
_entry.id   AF-A0A317ILA0-F1
#
_cell.length_a   1.000
_cell.length_b   1.000
_cell.length_c   1.000
_cell.angle_alpha   90.00
_cell.angle_beta   90.00
_cell.angle_gamma   90.00
#
_symmetry.space_group_name_H-M   'P 1'
#
loop_
_entity.id
_entity.type
_entity.pdbx_description
1 polymer ?
#
loop_
_entity_poly.entity_id
_entity_poly.type
_entity_poly.pdbx_seq_one_letter_code
_entity_poly.pdbx_strand_id
1 'polypeptide(L)' 'MNVTLSIDDKIMKEARRRAEAMGTSVNQLVREYLEGFVGKGDPAADAAEFQRLSRAAKGNSRGWKFNREELHERR' A
#
# COMPACT_ATOMS: atom_id res chain seq x y z
N MET A 1 -23.16 2.16 -1.04
CA MET A 1 -23.72 2.75 0.20
C MET A 1 -23.23 4.19 0.30
N ASN A 2 -24.05 5.12 0.78
CA ASN A 2 -23.65 6.53 0.91
C ASN A 2 -23.24 6.82 2.37
N VAL A 3 -22.21 7.64 2.55
CA VAL A 3 -21.71 8.07 3.86
C VAL A 3 -21.78 9.59 3.93
N THR A 4 -22.34 10.13 5.02
CA THR A 4 -22.35 11.57 5.31
C THR A 4 -21.36 11.84 6.44
N LEU A 5 -20.42 12.77 6.21
CA LEU A 5 -19.37 13.14 7.15
C LEU A 5 -19.44 14.64 7.42
N SER A 6 -19.38 15.03 8.69
CA SER A 6 -19.21 16.42 9.10
C SER A 6 -17.72 16.71 9.27
N ILE A 7 -17.18 17.66 8.50
CA ILE A 7 -15.78 18.04 8.48
C ILE A 7 -15.71 19.57 8.46
N ASP A 8 -14.69 20.15 9.11
CA ASP A 8 -14.45 21.60 9.05
C ASP A 8 -14.28 22.10 7.60
N ASP A 9 -14.94 23.21 7.28
CA ASP A 9 -14.97 23.77 5.91
C ASP A 9 -13.58 24.13 5.38
N LYS A 10 -12.65 24.58 6.23
CA LYS A 10 -11.28 24.91 5.81
C LYS A 10 -10.53 23.65 5.39
N ILE A 11 -10.73 22.56 6.12
CA ILE A 11 -10.16 21.25 5.79
C ILE A 11 -10.74 20.75 4.46
N MET A 12 -12.07 20.81 4.29
CA MET A 12 -12.72 20.34 3.06
C MET A 12 -12.27 21.15 1.83
N LYS A 13 -12.08 22.46 1.98
CA LYS A 13 -11.59 23.33 0.90
C LYS A 13 -10.17 22.96 0.48
N GLU A 14 -9.27 22.76 1.44
CA GLU A 14 -7.88 22.36 1.14
C GLU A 14 -7.82 20.94 0.56
N ALA A 15 -8.63 20.01 1.07
CA ALA A 15 -8.72 18.66 0.54
C ALA A 15 -9.17 18.65 -0.93
N ARG A 16 -10.17 19.45 -1.30
CA ARG A 16 -10.60 19.60 -2.70
C ARG A 16 -9.48 20.15 -3.57
N ARG A 17 -8.82 21.23 -3.15
CA ARG A 17 -7.70 21.83 -3.90
C ARG A 17 -6.60 20.81 -4.19
N ARG A 18 -6.25 19.99 -3.19
CA ARG A 18 -5.23 18.94 -3.36
C ARG A 18 -5.70 17.80 -4.25
N ALA A 19 -6.94 17.35 -4.06
CA ALA A 19 -7.51 16.29 -4.89
C ALA A 19 -7.54 16.70 -6.37
N GLU A 20 -7.94 17.94 -6.67
CA GLU A 20 -7.93 18.50 -8.03
C GLU A 20 -6.51 18.55 -8.61
N ALA A 21 -5.53 19.00 -7.84
CA ALA A 21 -4.13 19.01 -8.26
C ALA A 21 -3.58 17.60 -8.56
N MET A 22 -4.15 16.57 -7.92
CA MET A 22 -3.85 15.15 -8.15
C MET A 22 -4.71 14.52 -9.25
N GLY A 23 -5.61 15.27 -9.90
CA GLY A 23 -6.53 14.74 -10.92
C GLY A 23 -7.61 13.80 -10.36
N THR A 24 -7.96 13.93 -9.08
CA THR A 24 -8.93 13.08 -8.38
C THR A 24 -9.96 13.92 -7.63
N SER A 25 -10.84 13.28 -6.85
CA SER A 25 -11.83 13.94 -5.99
C SER A 25 -11.72 13.49 -4.54
N VAL A 26 -12.21 14.31 -3.61
CA VAL A 26 -12.23 13.94 -2.19
C VAL A 26 -13.03 12.64 -1.95
N ASN A 27 -14.14 12.46 -2.67
CA ASN A 27 -14.92 11.22 -2.56
C ASN A 27 -14.14 9.99 -3.04
N GLN A 28 -13.34 10.14 -4.09
CA GLN A 28 -12.47 9.07 -4.58
C GLN A 28 -11.38 8.73 -3.57
N LEU A 29 -10.74 9.75 -2.96
CA LEU A 29 -9.76 9.55 -1.89
C LEU A 29 -10.36 8.87 -0.65
N VAL A 30 -11.58 9.26 -0.24
CA VAL A 30 -12.29 8.61 0.87
C VAL A 30 -12.60 7.15 0.54
N ARG A 31 -13.03 6.86 -0.69
CA ARG A 31 -13.27 5.49 -1.15
C ARG A 31 -12.00 4.66 -1.09
N GLU A 32 -10.91 5.13 -1.69
CA GLU A 32 -9.62 4.43 -1.69
C GLU A 32 -9.09 4.20 -0.28
N TYR A 33 -9.25 5.19 0.62
CA TYR A 33 -8.89 5.03 2.02
C TYR A 33 -9.72 3.93 2.67
N LEU A 34 -11.04 3.92 2.50
CA LEU A 34 -11.90 2.89 3.08
C LEU A 34 -11.61 1.51 2.50
N GLU A 35 -11.42 1.42 1.18
CA GLU A 35 -11.03 0.19 0.49
C GLU A 35 -9.68 -0.33 0.98
N GLY A 36 -8.68 0.54 1.19
CA GLY A 36 -7.40 0.15 1.78
C GLY A 36 -7.49 -0.14 3.28
N PHE A 37 -8.40 0.50 3.99
CA PHE A 37 -8.63 0.29 5.41
C PHE A 37 -9.27 -1.08 5.67
N VAL A 38 -10.23 -1.48 4.83
CA VAL A 38 -10.82 -2.83 4.87
C VAL A 38 -9.98 -3.86 4.09
N GLY A 39 -9.17 -3.40 3.15
CA GLY A 39 -8.36 -4.20 2.22
C GLY A 39 -6.90 -4.36 2.62
N LYS A 40 -6.50 -3.92 3.82
CA LYS A 40 -5.43 -4.63 4.54
C LYS A 40 -5.95 -6.03 4.75
N GLY A 41 -5.62 -6.89 3.79
CA GLY A 41 -6.12 -8.25 3.66
C GLY A 41 -5.97 -8.98 4.98
N ASP A 42 -6.81 -9.99 5.16
CA ASP A 42 -6.57 -11.00 6.17
C ASP A 42 -5.07 -11.37 6.11
N PRO A 43 -4.28 -11.06 7.15
CA PRO A 43 -2.85 -11.33 7.12
C PRO A 43 -2.55 -12.80 6.83
N ALA A 44 -3.48 -13.70 7.14
CA ALA A 44 -3.40 -15.10 6.76
C ALA A 44 -3.58 -15.32 5.25
N ALA A 45 -4.50 -14.62 4.60
CA ALA A 45 -4.67 -14.65 3.15
C ALA A 45 -3.45 -14.06 2.42
N ASP A 46 -2.91 -12.94 2.90
CA ASP A 46 -1.70 -12.33 2.35
C ASP A 46 -0.48 -13.26 2.51
N ALA A 47 -0.33 -13.89 3.68
CA ALA A 47 0.72 -14.89 3.92
C ALA A 47 0.57 -16.14 3.03
N ALA A 48 -0.67 -16.60 2.81
CA ALA A 48 -0.96 -17.74 1.94
C ALA A 48 -0.63 -17.42 0.47
N GLU A 49 -0.99 -16.22 0.01
CA GLU A 49 -0.67 -15.77 -1.35
C GLU A 49 0.84 -15.58 -1.54
N PHE A 50 1.53 -15.01 -0.54
CA PHE A 50 2.99 -14.92 -0.54
C PHE A 50 3.66 -16.30 -0.63
N GLN A 51 3.18 -17.30 0.13
CA GLN A 51 3.69 -18.67 0.03
C GLN A 51 3.44 -19.27 -1.36
N ARG A 52 2.24 -19.07 -1.92
CA ARG A 52 1.88 -19.57 -3.26
C ARG A 52 2.81 -19.01 -4.32
N LEU A 53 3.00 -17.69 -4.33
CA LEU A 53 3.88 -17.00 -5.27
C LEU A 53 5.34 -17.41 -5.10
N SER A 54 5.82 -17.52 -3.86
CA SER A 54 7.20 -17.95 -3.56
C SER A 54 7.49 -19.37 -4.04
N ARG A 55 6.50 -20.27 -4.01
CA ARG A 55 6.63 -21.64 -4.55
C ARG A 55 6.52 -21.69 -6.07
N ALA A 56 5.69 -20.83 -6.67
CA ALA A 56 5.51 -20.78 -8.11
C ALA A 56 6.69 -20.12 -8.83
N ALA A 57 7.32 -19.13 -8.21
CA ALA A 57 8.45 -18.41 -8.77
C ALA A 57 9.74 -19.23 -8.66
N LYS A 58 10.39 -19.49 -9.79
CA LYS A 58 11.80 -19.91 -9.82
C LYS A 58 12.64 -18.64 -9.68
N GLY A 59 12.89 -18.20 -8.46
CA GLY A 59 13.67 -16.99 -8.19
C GLY A 59 14.99 -16.97 -8.97
N ASN A 60 15.45 -15.79 -9.38
CA ASN A 60 16.69 -15.62 -10.13
C ASN A 60 17.62 -14.67 -9.37
N SER A 61 18.58 -15.23 -8.63
CA SER A 61 19.57 -14.43 -7.89
C SER A 61 20.63 -13.81 -8.81
N ARG A 62 20.59 -14.06 -10.12
CA ARG A 62 21.59 -13.62 -11.11
C ARG A 62 23.03 -13.98 -10.69
N GLY A 63 23.19 -15.14 -10.08
CA GLY A 63 24.48 -15.62 -9.58
C GLY A 63 24.89 -15.05 -8.22
N TRP A 64 24.12 -14.14 -7.63
CA TRP A 64 24.33 -13.69 -6.26
C TRP A 64 24.16 -14.87 -5.30
N LYS A 65 25.12 -15.01 -4.40
CA LYS A 65 25.14 -16.00 -3.32
C LYS A 65 25.31 -15.25 -2.02
N PHE A 66 24.54 -15.65 -1.02
CA PHE A 66 24.67 -15.10 0.32
C PHE A 66 26.09 -15.36 0.85
N ASN A 67 26.82 -14.31 1.18
CA ASN A 67 28.09 -14.36 1.89
C ASN A 67 27.92 -13.67 3.25
N ARG A 68 28.03 -14.44 4.33
CA ARG A 68 27.87 -13.91 5.69
C ARG A 68 28.95 -12.88 6.04
N GLU A 69 30.14 -13.00 5.47
CA GLU A 69 31.27 -12.12 5.78
C GLU A 69 31.05 -10.68 5.29
N GLU A 70 30.30 -10.50 4.18
CA GLU A 70 29.91 -9.18 3.66
C GLU A 70 29.09 -8.36 4.66
N LEU A 71 28.35 -9.01 5.57
CA LEU A 71 27.57 -8.31 6.61
C LEU A 71 28.44 -7.63 7.67
N HIS A 72 29.70 -8.04 7.80
CA HIS A 72 30.66 -7.51 8.77
C HIS A 72 31.68 -6.56 8.15
N GLU A 73 31.59 -6.32 6.83
CA GLU A 73 32.37 -5.33 6.11
C GLU A 73 31.85 -3.93 6.47
N ARG A 74 32.17 -3.47 7.69
CA ARG A 74 31.99 -2.07 8.09
C ARG A 74 32.98 -1.23 7.27
N ARG A 75 32.46 -0.44 6.34
CA ARG A 75 33.15 0.73 5.81
C ARG A 75 33.03 1.90 6.79
#